data_AF-A0A1C9WXU7-F1
#
_entry.id   AF-A0A1C9WXU7-F1
#
_cell.length_a   1.000
_cell.length_b   1.000
_cell.length_c   1.000
_cell.angle_alpha   90.00
_cell.angle_beta   90.00
_cell.angle_gamma   90.00
#
_symmetry.space_group_name_H-M   'P 1'
#
loop_
_entity.id
_entity.type
_entity.pdbx_description
1 polymer ?
#
loop_
_entity_poly.entity_id
_entity_poly.type
_entity_poly.pdbx_seq_one_letter_code
_entity_poly.pdbx_strand_id
1 'polypeptide(L)'
;MLTMDSGLAAMHRQALQRQARQRVDLLDDLRAVQNVAQRNFSQREIAEVLATSQAKVHRMLKAIERREGNLELDPEEIILRAFAYDTPREELVAKLKTFAYTFGEEAPYPHEGRIPGSWDQVVAAVAQGLLSEEEFNNVRAAIGR
;
A
#
# COMPACT_ATOMS: atom_id res chain seq x y z
N MET A 1 10.64 -9.61 36.77
CA MET A 1 9.85 -8.39 36.44
C MET A 1 10.20 -8.01 35.00
N LEU A 2 9.21 -7.97 34.09
CA LEU A 2 9.21 -7.63 32.63
C LEU A 2 8.52 -8.67 31.71
N THR A 3 7.44 -9.33 32.16
CA THR A 3 6.59 -10.16 31.28
C THR A 3 5.38 -9.41 30.70
N MET A 4 5.14 -8.15 31.10
CA MET A 4 3.98 -7.36 30.62
C MET A 4 4.20 -6.67 29.26
N ASP A 5 5.43 -6.63 28.72
CA ASP A 5 5.76 -5.86 27.51
C ASP A 5 5.56 -6.67 26.19
N SER A 6 5.84 -7.99 26.24
CA SER A 6 5.69 -8.88 25.09
C SER A 6 4.25 -9.04 24.60
N GLY A 7 3.28 -9.01 25.52
CA GLY A 7 1.85 -9.10 25.19
C GLY A 7 1.33 -7.84 24.48
N LEU A 8 1.76 -6.65 24.92
CA LEU A 8 1.39 -5.39 24.28
C LEU A 8 1.99 -5.28 22.87
N ALA A 9 3.26 -5.67 22.71
CA ALA A 9 3.90 -5.72 21.39
C ALA A 9 3.17 -6.68 20.42
N ALA A 10 2.75 -7.85 20.89
CA ALA A 10 1.97 -8.80 20.10
C ALA A 10 0.59 -8.23 19.70
N MET A 11 -0.12 -7.58 20.63
CA MET A 11 -1.41 -6.93 20.33
C MET A 11 -1.27 -5.80 19.32
N HIS A 12 -0.22 -4.97 19.45
CA HIS A 12 0.08 -3.91 18.50
C HIS A 12 0.36 -4.48 17.10
N ARG A 13 1.20 -5.52 16.99
CA ARG A 13 1.48 -6.20 15.72
C ARG A 13 0.20 -6.77 15.08
N GLN A 14 -0.66 -7.41 15.87
CA GLN A 14 -1.95 -7.91 15.39
C GLN A 14 -2.87 -6.78 14.91
N ALA A 15 -2.87 -5.62 15.58
CA ALA A 15 -3.62 -4.46 15.15
C ALA A 15 -3.13 -3.91 13.80
N LEU A 16 -1.81 -3.74 13.66
CA LEU A 16 -1.18 -3.35 12.39
C LEU A 16 -1.54 -4.35 11.29
N GLN A 17 -1.57 -5.65 11.59
CA GLN A 17 -1.86 -6.68 10.58
C GLN A 17 -3.31 -6.59 10.09
N ARG A 18 -4.26 -6.33 10.99
CA ARG A 18 -5.66 -6.08 10.61
C ARG A 18 -5.80 -4.81 9.78
N GLN A 19 -5.10 -3.74 10.13
CA GLN A 19 -5.11 -2.50 9.36
C GLN A 19 -4.51 -2.71 7.96
N ALA A 20 -3.42 -3.46 7.86
CA ALA A 20 -2.80 -3.81 6.58
C ALA A 20 -3.76 -4.60 5.68
N ARG A 21 -4.45 -5.62 6.23
CA ARG A 21 -5.50 -6.36 5.51
C ARG A 21 -6.59 -5.45 4.99
N GLN A 22 -7.16 -4.58 5.83
CA GLN A 22 -8.20 -3.63 5.42
C GLN A 22 -7.73 -2.69 4.30
N ARG A 23 -6.46 -2.27 4.34
CA ARG A 23 -5.87 -1.39 3.33
C ARG A 23 -5.70 -2.12 2.00
N VAL A 24 -5.24 -3.38 2.03
CA VAL A 24 -5.13 -4.23 0.84
C VAL A 24 -6.51 -4.53 0.26
N ASP A 25 -7.49 -4.92 1.08
CA ASP A 25 -8.85 -5.19 0.63
C ASP A 25 -9.48 -3.97 -0.07
N LEU A 26 -9.21 -2.76 0.45
CA LEU A 26 -9.66 -1.53 -0.20
C LEU A 26 -9.00 -1.33 -1.58
N LEU A 27 -7.70 -1.59 -1.72
CA LEU A 27 -7.00 -1.49 -3.01
C LEU A 27 -7.52 -2.53 -4.01
N ASP A 28 -7.81 -3.74 -3.54
CA ASP A 28 -8.40 -4.80 -4.35
C ASP A 28 -9.84 -4.47 -4.78
N ASP A 29 -10.64 -3.90 -3.88
CA ASP A 29 -11.98 -3.35 -4.20
C ASP A 29 -11.90 -2.26 -5.29
N LEU A 30 -10.93 -1.33 -5.19
CA LEU A 30 -10.73 -0.27 -6.18
C LEU A 30 -10.34 -0.85 -7.54
N ARG A 31 -9.41 -1.81 -7.58
CA ARG A 31 -9.01 -2.49 -8.82
C ARG A 31 -10.16 -3.29 -9.42
N ALA A 32 -10.96 -3.97 -8.60
CA ALA A 32 -12.14 -4.68 -9.06
C ALA A 32 -13.15 -3.73 -9.71
N VAL A 33 -13.45 -2.60 -9.08
CA VAL A 33 -14.32 -1.56 -9.66
C VAL A 33 -13.74 -1.03 -10.98
N GLN A 34 -12.45 -0.71 -11.02
CA GLN A 34 -11.79 -0.20 -12.23
C GLN A 34 -11.89 -1.21 -13.39
N ASN A 35 -11.60 -2.49 -13.12
CA ASN A 35 -11.63 -3.56 -14.12
C ASN A 35 -13.03 -3.77 -14.71
N VAL A 36 -14.09 -3.65 -13.91
CA VAL A 36 -15.46 -3.78 -14.41
C VAL A 36 -15.90 -2.50 -15.15
N ALA A 37 -15.54 -1.32 -14.63
CA ALA A 37 -15.88 -0.04 -15.26
C ALA A 37 -15.28 0.11 -16.68
N GLN A 38 -14.07 -0.41 -16.90
CA GLN A 38 -13.43 -0.44 -18.24
C GLN A 38 -14.22 -1.25 -19.29
N ARG A 39 -15.19 -2.07 -18.87
CA ARG A 39 -16.04 -2.88 -19.76
C ARG A 39 -17.37 -2.19 -20.10
N ASN A 40 -17.51 -0.89 -19.86
CA ASN A 40 -18.71 -0.07 -20.09
C ASN A 40 -19.96 -0.47 -19.27
N PHE A 41 -19.77 -1.08 -18.10
CA PHE A 41 -20.86 -1.39 -17.18
C PHE A 41 -21.34 -0.11 -16.47
N SER A 42 -22.64 0.01 -16.24
CA SER A 42 -23.21 1.05 -15.38
C SER A 42 -22.84 0.83 -13.92
N GLN A 43 -22.90 1.89 -13.09
CA GLN A 43 -22.61 1.78 -11.65
C GLN A 43 -23.51 0.77 -10.93
N ARG A 44 -24.73 0.58 -11.41
CA ARG A 44 -25.66 -0.42 -10.86
C ARG A 44 -25.20 -1.83 -11.18
N GLU A 45 -24.83 -2.10 -12.42
CA GLU A 45 -24.33 -3.42 -12.83
C GLU A 45 -23.00 -3.74 -12.16
N ILE A 46 -22.11 -2.76 -11.99
CA ILE A 46 -20.87 -2.92 -11.20
C ILE A 46 -21.20 -3.31 -9.76
N ALA A 47 -22.21 -2.67 -9.16
CA ALA A 47 -22.62 -2.96 -7.78
C ALA A 47 -23.18 -4.38 -7.64
N GLU A 48 -23.98 -4.83 -8.60
CA GLU A 48 -24.50 -6.20 -8.67
C GLU A 48 -23.37 -7.23 -8.83
N VAL A 49 -22.44 -6.99 -9.77
CA VAL A 49 -21.28 -7.87 -10.01
C VAL A 49 -20.37 -8.00 -8.79
N LEU A 50 -20.10 -6.88 -8.10
CA LEU A 50 -19.20 -6.83 -6.94
C LEU A 50 -19.92 -7.04 -5.60
N ALA A 51 -21.18 -7.50 -5.62
CA ALA A 51 -21.99 -7.76 -4.43
C ALA A 51 -21.95 -6.61 -3.40
N THR A 52 -22.08 -5.37 -3.88
CA THR A 52 -21.95 -4.16 -3.08
C THR A 52 -23.07 -3.16 -3.40
N SER A 53 -23.12 -2.01 -2.72
CA SER A 53 -24.08 -0.95 -3.03
C SER A 53 -23.56 0.00 -4.12
N GLN A 54 -24.48 0.52 -4.93
CA GLN A 54 -24.19 1.56 -5.93
C GLN A 54 -23.53 2.80 -5.30
N ALA A 55 -23.94 3.19 -4.09
CA ALA A 55 -23.30 4.29 -3.36
C ALA A 55 -21.83 4.01 -3.02
N LYS A 56 -21.47 2.76 -2.68
CA LYS A 56 -20.07 2.37 -2.46
C LYS A 56 -19.29 2.43 -3.78
N VAL A 57 -19.86 1.92 -4.88
CA VAL A 57 -19.26 2.00 -6.23
C VAL A 57 -18.99 3.44 -6.63
N HIS A 58 -19.96 4.34 -6.45
CA HIS A 58 -19.78 5.77 -6.74
C HIS A 58 -18.59 6.36 -6.00
N ARG A 59 -18.48 6.10 -4.68
CA ARG A 59 -17.35 6.58 -3.87
C ARG A 59 -16.01 5.99 -4.34
N MET A 60 -15.99 4.71 -4.72
CA MET A 60 -14.81 4.05 -5.26
C MET A 60 -14.37 4.65 -6.60
N LEU A 61 -15.30 4.86 -7.54
CA LEU A 61 -15.01 5.53 -8.82
C LEU A 61 -14.43 6.93 -8.60
N LYS A 62 -14.98 7.71 -7.66
CA LYS A 62 -14.40 9.00 -7.28
C LYS A 62 -13.02 8.89 -6.64
N ALA A 63 -12.75 7.83 -5.89
CA ALA A 63 -11.41 7.59 -5.35
C ALA A 63 -10.41 7.22 -6.46
N ILE A 64 -10.83 6.44 -7.47
CA ILE A 64 -10.03 6.09 -8.65
C ILE A 64 -9.72 7.34 -9.48
N GLU A 65 -10.72 8.18 -9.74
CA GLU A 65 -10.57 9.45 -10.47
C GLU A 65 -9.55 10.38 -9.81
N ARG A 66 -9.57 10.52 -8.47
CA ARG A 66 -8.58 11.31 -7.72
C ARG A 66 -7.16 10.75 -7.79
N ARG A 67 -7.01 9.47 -8.11
CA ARG A 67 -5.72 8.80 -8.35
C ARG A 67 -5.35 8.81 -9.83
N GLU A 68 -6.10 9.53 -10.66
CA GLU A 68 -5.91 9.56 -12.12
C GLU A 68 -6.02 8.16 -12.76
N GLY A 69 -6.73 7.24 -12.11
CA GLY A 69 -6.79 5.84 -12.52
C GLY A 69 -5.51 5.03 -12.21
N ASN A 70 -4.49 5.63 -11.60
CA ASN A 70 -3.29 4.91 -11.21
C ASN A 70 -3.54 4.07 -9.95
N LEU A 71 -3.70 2.76 -10.15
CA LEU A 71 -3.77 1.73 -9.13
C LEU A 71 -2.66 0.68 -9.34
N GLU A 72 -1.53 1.08 -9.91
CA GLU A 72 -0.38 0.19 -10.04
C GLU A 72 0.13 -0.25 -8.67
N LEU A 73 0.79 -1.39 -8.64
CA LEU A 73 1.37 -1.94 -7.42
C LEU A 73 2.54 -1.06 -6.98
N ASP A 74 2.47 -0.49 -5.78
CA ASP A 74 3.52 0.36 -5.22
C ASP A 74 4.25 -0.33 -4.04
N PRO A 75 5.41 0.20 -3.61
CA PRO A 75 6.16 -0.37 -2.49
C PRO A 75 5.36 -0.43 -1.18
N GLU A 76 4.50 0.57 -0.91
CA GLU A 76 3.61 0.55 0.26
C GLU A 76 2.72 -0.69 0.23
N GLU A 77 2.07 -0.97 -0.90
CA GLU A 77 1.20 -2.13 -1.06
C GLU A 77 1.97 -3.45 -0.98
N ILE A 78 3.17 -3.55 -1.58
CA ILE A 78 4.02 -4.74 -1.47
C ILE A 78 4.28 -5.07 0.00
N ILE A 79 4.62 -4.06 0.80
CA ILE A 79 4.89 -4.20 2.24
C ILE A 79 3.61 -4.56 3.01
N LEU A 80 2.50 -3.87 2.72
CA LEU A 80 1.21 -4.12 3.36
C LEU A 80 0.72 -5.55 3.10
N ARG A 81 0.82 -6.05 1.86
CA ARG A 81 0.46 -7.43 1.52
C ARG A 81 1.34 -8.42 2.26
N ALA A 82 2.65 -8.19 2.30
CA ALA A 82 3.56 -9.07 3.01
C ALA A 82 3.24 -9.13 4.52
N PHE A 83 2.89 -8.00 5.11
CA PHE A 83 2.49 -7.93 6.50
C PHE A 83 1.12 -8.57 6.75
N ALA A 84 0.14 -8.30 5.89
CA ALA A 84 -1.24 -8.78 5.99
C ALA A 84 -1.37 -10.30 5.91
N TYR A 85 -0.54 -10.94 5.08
CA TYR A 85 -0.62 -12.38 4.75
C TYR A 85 0.61 -13.16 5.21
N ASP A 86 1.42 -12.61 6.12
CA ASP A 86 2.60 -13.26 6.70
C ASP A 86 3.57 -13.81 5.63
N THR A 87 3.77 -13.06 4.54
CA THR A 87 4.74 -13.41 3.51
C THR A 87 6.15 -13.47 4.12
N PRO A 88 6.97 -14.48 3.74
CA PRO A 88 8.35 -14.57 4.20
C PRO A 88 9.11 -13.26 3.99
N ARG A 89 9.86 -12.83 5.02
CA ARG A 89 10.55 -11.53 5.01
C ARG A 89 11.61 -11.44 3.90
N GLU A 90 12.29 -12.55 3.61
CA GLU A 90 13.24 -12.66 2.50
C GLU A 90 12.57 -12.42 1.14
N GLU A 91 11.35 -12.94 0.95
CA GLU A 91 10.56 -12.75 -0.27
C GLU A 91 10.11 -11.29 -0.42
N LEU A 92 9.68 -10.65 0.67
CA LEU A 92 9.38 -9.22 0.69
C LEU A 92 10.59 -8.40 0.26
N VAL A 93 11.76 -8.64 0.88
CA VAL A 93 12.99 -7.93 0.55
C VAL A 93 13.39 -8.16 -0.91
N ALA A 94 13.29 -9.39 -1.41
CA ALA A 94 13.58 -9.69 -2.81
C ALA A 94 12.67 -8.91 -3.77
N LYS A 95 11.37 -8.85 -3.50
CA LYS A 95 10.41 -8.05 -4.29
C LYS A 95 10.75 -6.57 -4.29
N LEU A 96 11.04 -6.00 -3.11
CA LEU A 96 11.40 -4.59 -2.97
C LEU A 96 12.69 -4.25 -3.73
N LYS A 97 13.70 -5.12 -3.71
CA LYS A 97 14.95 -4.92 -4.46
C LYS A 97 14.76 -4.83 -5.98
N THR A 98 13.73 -5.48 -6.52
CA THR A 98 13.42 -5.46 -7.95
C THR A 98 12.55 -4.28 -8.38
N PHE A 99 12.07 -3.47 -7.43
CA PHE A 99 11.18 -2.37 -7.72
C PHE A 99 11.90 -1.18 -8.34
N ALA A 100 11.33 -0.60 -9.40
CA ALA A 100 11.86 0.60 -10.05
C ALA A 100 11.45 1.85 -9.27
N TYR A 101 12.31 2.26 -8.32
CA TYR A 101 12.01 3.39 -7.44
C TYR A 101 12.11 4.74 -8.16
N THR A 102 11.11 5.57 -7.89
CA THR A 102 11.16 7.02 -8.04
C THR A 102 11.60 7.65 -6.72
N PHE A 103 12.35 8.74 -6.81
CA PHE A 103 12.84 9.47 -5.66
C PHE A 103 12.15 10.83 -5.58
N GLY A 104 11.95 11.33 -4.36
CA GLY A 104 11.27 12.60 -4.22
C GLY A 104 12.05 13.76 -4.83
N GLU A 105 11.34 14.60 -5.57
CA GLU A 105 11.85 15.74 -6.32
C GLU A 105 11.33 17.04 -5.71
N GLU A 106 12.02 18.15 -5.98
CA GLU A 106 11.54 19.47 -5.58
C GLU A 106 10.29 19.83 -6.40
N ALA A 107 9.28 20.40 -5.74
CA ALA A 107 8.04 20.77 -6.41
C ALA A 107 8.31 21.87 -7.44
N PRO A 108 7.71 21.78 -8.64
CA PRO A 108 7.88 22.82 -9.65
C PRO A 108 7.19 24.11 -9.21
N TYR A 109 7.82 25.24 -9.52
CA TYR A 109 7.24 26.56 -9.32
C TYR A 109 5.84 26.64 -10.00
N PRO A 110 4.81 27.22 -9.36
CA PRO A 110 4.83 28.06 -8.15
C PRO A 110 4.64 27.29 -6.83
N HIS A 111 4.69 25.97 -6.84
CA HIS A 111 4.49 25.17 -5.63
C HIS A 111 5.80 25.06 -4.85
N GLU A 112 5.78 25.41 -3.56
CA GLU A 112 6.89 25.15 -2.65
C GLU A 112 6.73 23.77 -2.01
N GLY A 113 7.82 23.00 -1.95
CA GLY A 113 7.85 21.71 -1.23
C GLY A 113 8.58 20.60 -1.98
N ARG A 114 8.39 19.36 -1.52
CA ARG A 114 8.96 18.15 -2.10
C ARG A 114 7.84 17.21 -2.51
N ILE A 115 7.86 16.76 -3.76
CA ILE A 115 7.00 15.70 -4.26
C ILE A 115 7.64 14.38 -3.80
N PRO A 116 6.98 13.57 -2.94
CA PRO A 116 7.54 12.31 -2.50
C PRO A 116 7.60 11.30 -3.65
N GLY A 117 8.68 10.51 -3.68
CA GLY A 117 8.81 9.38 -4.59
C GLY A 117 8.35 8.07 -3.94
N SER A 118 8.33 6.98 -4.72
CA SER A 118 7.99 5.65 -4.21
C SER A 118 9.00 5.12 -3.19
N TRP A 119 10.25 5.59 -3.21
CA TRP A 119 11.23 5.26 -2.15
C TRP A 119 10.80 5.79 -0.77
N ASP A 120 10.12 6.94 -0.72
CA ASP A 120 9.66 7.53 0.55
C ASP A 120 8.62 6.64 1.25
N GLN A 121 7.89 5.82 0.49
CA GLN A 121 6.97 4.82 1.05
C GLN A 121 7.72 3.72 1.83
N VAL A 122 8.89 3.30 1.33
CA VAL A 122 9.74 2.30 2.02
C VAL A 122 10.31 2.90 3.31
N VAL A 123 10.74 4.16 3.27
CA VAL A 123 11.20 4.90 4.46
C VAL A 123 10.08 5.02 5.50
N ALA A 124 8.87 5.38 5.07
CA ALA A 124 7.70 5.48 5.94
C ALA A 124 7.33 4.12 6.58
N ALA A 125 7.50 3.02 5.86
CA ALA A 125 7.22 1.68 6.37
C ALA A 125 8.14 1.27 7.53
N VAL A 126 9.39 1.72 7.55
CA VAL A 126 10.30 1.53 8.70
C VAL A 126 9.78 2.29 9.92
N ALA A 127 9.40 3.56 9.75
CA ALA A 127 8.85 4.37 10.83
C ALA A 127 7.54 3.81 11.41
N GLN A 128 6.77 3.08 10.58
CA GLN A 128 5.53 2.40 10.98
C GLN A 128 5.76 1.00 11.58
N GLY A 129 7.01 0.50 11.60
CA GLY A 129 7.34 -0.84 12.08
C GLY A 129 6.85 -1.98 11.17
N LEU A 130 6.54 -1.68 9.91
CA LEU A 130 6.16 -2.69 8.90
C LEU A 130 7.39 -3.33 8.23
N LEU A 131 8.53 -2.65 8.29
CA LEU A 131 9.83 -3.08 7.80
C LEU A 131 10.87 -2.91 8.92
N SER A 132 11.75 -3.89 9.12
CA SER A 132 12.86 -3.76 10.06
C SER A 132 13.99 -2.89 9.47
N GLU A 133 14.86 -2.36 10.32
CA GLU A 133 16.04 -1.61 9.86
C GLU A 133 16.98 -2.48 9.01
N GLU A 134 17.10 -3.76 9.35
CA GLU A 134 17.92 -4.71 8.60
C GLU A 134 17.39 -4.91 7.18
N GLU A 135 16.08 -5.14 7.05
CA GLU A 135 15.40 -5.29 5.76
C GLU A 135 15.52 -4.01 4.93
N PHE A 136 15.32 -2.85 5.55
CA PHE A 136 15.50 -1.55 4.92
C PHE A 136 16.91 -1.38 4.36
N ASN A 137 17.94 -1.63 5.17
CA ASN A 137 19.33 -1.51 4.74
C ASN A 137 19.67 -2.49 3.61
N ASN A 138 19.09 -3.69 3.63
CA ASN A 138 19.28 -4.69 2.59
C ASN A 138 18.68 -4.25 1.25
N VAL A 139 17.48 -3.64 1.27
CA VAL A 139 16.88 -3.03 0.08
C VAL A 139 17.70 -1.82 -0.37
N ARG A 140 18.10 -0.94 0.56
CA ARG A 140 18.87 0.28 0.27
C ARG A 140 20.21 -0.01 -0.42
N ALA A 141 20.92 -1.03 0.05
CA ALA A 141 22.19 -1.45 -0.54
C ALA A 141 22.02 -1.94 -2.00
N ALA A 142 20.91 -2.61 -2.32
CA ALA A 142 20.66 -3.12 -3.66
C ALA A 142 20.34 -2.02 -4.68
N ILE A 143 19.72 -0.91 -4.24
CA ILE A 143 19.40 0.23 -5.11
C ILE A 143 20.60 1.20 -5.29
N GLY A 144 21.72 0.95 -4.62
CA GLY A 144 22.94 1.76 -4.72
C GLY A 144 22.91 3.06 -3.90
N ARG A 145 22.30 3.05 -2.71
CA ARG A 145 22.30 4.17 -1.76
C ARG A 145 22.85 3.85 -0.37
#